data_AF-A0A8J4THD8-F1
#
_entry.id   AF-A0A8J4THD8-F1
#
_cell.length_a   1.000
_cell.length_b   1.000
_cell.length_c   1.000
_cell.angle_alpha   90.00
_cell.angle_beta   90.00
_cell.angle_gamma   90.00
#
_symmetry.space_group_name_H-M   'P 1'
#
loop_
_entity.id
_entity.type
_entity.pdbx_description
1 polymer ?
#
loop_
_entity_poly.entity_id
_entity_poly.type
_entity_poly.pdbx_seq_one_letter_code
_entity_poly.pdbx_strand_id
1 'polypeptide(L)' 'LYQMSIPESAPIGCVVGHVEAQDQDLGLNAEMLYRLIDGRDVFDISAHSTNTYGIITVKQ' A
#
# COMPACT_ATOMS: atom_id res chain seq x y z
N LEU A 1 -3.51 14.17 0.51
CA LEU A 1 -3.27 13.65 -0.86
C LEU A 1 -1.89 13.02 -0.86
N TYR A 2 -1.76 11.74 -1.18
CA TYR A 2 -0.46 11.06 -1.27
C TYR A 2 0.01 11.07 -2.71
N GLN A 3 1.26 11.49 -2.95
CA GLN A 3 1.90 11.45 -4.26
C GLN A 3 3.22 10.71 -4.13
N MET A 4 3.40 9.69 -4.96
CA MET A 4 4.57 8.81 -4.96
C MET A 4 5.07 8.68 -6.39
N SER A 5 6.35 8.38 -6.57
CA SER A 5 6.95 8.22 -7.89
C SER A 5 8.06 7.18 -7.82
N ILE A 6 8.11 6.31 -8.82
CA ILE A 6 9.11 5.25 -8.94
C ILE A 6 9.58 5.17 -10.40
N PRO A 7 10.86 4.88 -10.67
CA PRO A 7 11.33 4.64 -12.03
C PRO A 7 10.66 3.39 -12.63
N GLU A 8 10.34 3.43 -13.91
CA GLU A 8 9.86 2.25 -14.66
C GLU A 8 10.90 1.11 -14.69
N SER A 9 12.18 1.46 -14.52
CA SER A 9 13.29 0.50 -14.45
C SER A 9 13.40 -0.17 -13.08
N ALA A 10 12.50 0.11 -12.13
CA ALA A 10 12.53 -0.48 -10.81
C ALA A 10 12.25 -1.99 -10.89
N PRO A 11 12.96 -2.81 -10.10
CA PRO A 11 12.74 -4.25 -10.10
C PRO A 11 11.38 -4.60 -9.51
N ILE A 12 10.83 -5.75 -9.91
CA ILE A 12 9.61 -6.32 -9.34
C ILE A 12 9.78 -6.50 -7.83
N GLY A 13 8.76 -6.12 -7.06
CA GLY A 13 8.79 -6.12 -5.60
C GLY A 13 9.42 -4.86 -4.98
N CYS A 14 9.90 -3.91 -5.79
CA CYS A 14 10.38 -2.63 -5.26
C CYS A 14 9.24 -1.85 -4.60
N VAL A 15 9.52 -1.25 -3.44
CA VAL A 15 8.54 -0.47 -2.68
C VAL A 15 8.38 0.91 -3.30
N VAL A 16 7.17 1.21 -3.76
CA VAL A 16 6.79 2.53 -4.29
C VAL A 16 6.55 3.52 -3.14
N GLY A 17 5.94 3.02 -2.07
CA GLY A 17 5.66 3.80 -0.86
C GLY A 17 4.66 3.09 0.04
N HIS A 18 4.21 3.81 1.06
CA HIS A 18 3.17 3.35 1.97
C HIS A 18 2.02 4.34 2.02
N VAL A 19 0.83 3.81 2.31
CA VAL A 19 -0.38 4.58 2.57
C VAL A 19 -0.86 4.22 3.97
N GLU A 20 -1.25 5.23 4.73
CA GLU A 20 -1.80 5.06 6.07
C GLU A 20 -3.27 5.49 6.01
N ALA A 21 -4.14 4.66 6.55
CA ALA A 21 -5.50 5.04 6.82
C ALA A 21 -5.66 5.17 8.34
N GLN A 22 -6.33 6.23 8.77
CA GLN A 22 -6.42 6.61 10.17
C GLN A 22 -7.87 6.47 10.60
N ASP A 23 -8.13 5.49 11.46
CA ASP A 23 -9.40 5.34 12.16
C ASP A 23 -9.24 5.86 13.61
N GLN A 24 -10.33 6.36 14.20
CA GLN A 24 -10.29 6.91 15.56
C GLN A 24 -10.34 5.81 16.64
N ASP A 25 -10.68 4.59 16.26
CA ASP A 25 -10.73 3.45 17.17
C ASP A 25 -9.34 2.84 17.39
N LEU A 26 -9.16 2.17 18.53
CA LEU A 26 -7.94 1.46 18.91
C LEU A 26 -8.20 -0.05 18.99
N GLY A 27 -7.21 -0.86 18.61
CA GLY A 27 -7.28 -2.32 18.72
C GLY A 27 -7.90 -3.00 17.48
N LEU A 28 -8.66 -4.07 17.67
CA LEU A 28 -9.24 -4.89 16.58
C LEU A 28 -10.11 -4.08 15.60
N ASN A 29 -10.70 -2.98 16.07
CA ASN A 29 -11.52 -2.09 15.23
C ASN A 29 -10.68 -1.17 14.33
N ALA A 30 -9.37 -1.12 14.52
CA ALA A 30 -8.43 -0.35 13.71
C ALA A 30 -7.78 -1.19 12.59
N GLU A 31 -8.24 -2.43 12.37
CA GLU A 31 -7.74 -3.25 11.27
C GLU A 31 -8.24 -2.72 9.93
N MET A 32 -7.31 -2.29 9.06
CA MET A 32 -7.65 -1.71 7.77
C MET A 32 -7.29 -2.65 6.62
N LEU A 33 -8.23 -2.78 5.68
CA LEU A 33 -8.04 -3.53 4.44
C LEU A 33 -7.70 -2.58 3.31
N TYR A 34 -6.59 -2.89 2.62
CA TYR A 34 -6.07 -2.09 1.53
C TYR A 34 -6.31 -2.77 0.19
N ARG A 35 -6.80 -2.01 -0.79
CA ARG A 35 -7.01 -2.51 -2.15
C ARG A 35 -6.79 -1.39 -3.18
N LEU A 36 -6.08 -1.74 -4.25
CA LEU A 36 -5.95 -0.88 -5.42
C LEU A 36 -7.23 -0.92 -6.26
N ILE A 37 -7.78 0.24 -6.59
CA ILE A 37 -8.94 0.36 -7.49
C ILE A 37 -8.49 0.22 -8.94
N ASP A 38 -7.33 0.79 -9.29
CA ASP A 38 -6.74 0.79 -10.61
C ASP A 38 -5.23 0.46 -10.56
N GLY A 39 -4.62 0.13 -11.70
CA GLY A 39 -3.18 -0.18 -11.79
C GLY A 39 -2.77 -1.49 -11.13
N ARG A 40 -3.71 -2.44 -10.97
CA ARG A 40 -3.51 -3.77 -10.34
C ARG A 40 -2.67 -4.76 -11.19
N ASP A 41 -2.43 -4.38 -12.43
CA ASP A 41 -1.53 -5.01 -13.39
C ASP A 41 -0.08 -4.59 -13.14
N VAL A 42 0.18 -3.33 -12.76
CA VAL A 42 1.55 -2.79 -12.57
C VAL A 42 1.97 -2.72 -11.10
N PHE A 43 1.02 -2.63 -10.18
CA PHE A 43 1.30 -2.51 -8.75
C PHE A 43 0.52 -3.52 -7.92
N ASP A 44 1.08 -3.85 -6.77
CA ASP A 44 0.42 -4.62 -5.73
C ASP A 44 0.36 -3.83 -4.43
N ILE A 45 -0.57 -4.20 -3.54
CA ILE A 45 -0.68 -3.61 -2.21
C ILE A 45 -0.83 -4.69 -1.15
N SER A 46 0.03 -4.63 -0.12
CA SER A 46 -0.04 -5.52 1.02
C SER A 46 -0.17 -4.73 2.31
N ALA A 47 -1.02 -5.18 3.23
CA ALA A 47 -1.10 -4.58 4.55
C ALA A 47 0.13 -4.98 5.38
N HIS A 48 0.68 -4.03 6.14
CA HIS A 48 1.73 -4.34 7.09
C HIS A 48 1.19 -5.16 8.27
N SER A 49 2.05 -5.79 9.06
CA SER A 49 1.69 -6.69 10.16
C SER A 49 0.78 -6.07 11.23
N THR A 50 0.74 -4.74 11.30
CA THR A 50 -0.14 -3.99 12.22
C THR A 50 -1.50 -3.62 11.60
N ASN A 51 -1.73 -3.90 10.31
CA ASN A 51 -2.90 -3.48 9.51
C ASN A 51 -3.18 -1.96 9.53
N THR A 52 -2.24 -1.14 10.04
CA THR A 52 -2.39 0.31 10.12
C THR A 52 -1.89 1.03 8.87
N TYR A 53 -1.03 0.41 8.08
CA TYR A 53 -0.57 0.96 6.80
C TYR A 53 -0.43 -0.12 5.73
N GLY A 54 -0.69 0.27 4.48
CA GLY A 54 -0.53 -0.53 3.28
C GLY A 54 0.77 -0.17 2.54
N ILE A 55 1.52 -1.18 2.11
CA ILE A 55 2.75 -1.03 1.34
C ILE A 55 2.43 -1.33 -0.13
N ILE A 56 2.77 -0.38 -1.00
CA ILE A 56 2.59 -0.51 -2.45
C ILE A 56 3.91 -0.94 -3.07
N THR A 57 3.86 -1.99 -3.88
CA THR A 57 5.04 -2.58 -4.54
C THR A 57 4.83 -2.71 -6.04
N VAL A 58 5.93 -2.73 -6.80
CA VAL A 58 5.90 -3.02 -8.23
C VAL A 58 5.53 -4.48 -8.47
N LYS A 59 4.55 -4.68 -9.33
CA LYS A 59 4.08 -5.98 -9.81
C LYS A 59 4.47 -6.14 -11.28
N GLN A 60 4.73 -7.37 -11.67
CA GLN A 60 5.11 -7.74 -13.04
C GLN A 60 3.88 -7.83 -13.96
#